data_AF-A0A3A6N6I6-F1
#
_entry.id   AF-A0A3A6N6I6-F1
#
_cell.length_a   1.000
_cell.length_b   1.000
_cell.length_c   1.000
_cell.angle_alpha   90.00
_cell.angle_beta   90.00
_cell.angle_gamma   90.00
#
_symmetry.space_group_name_H-M   'P 1'
#
loop_
_entity.id
_entity.type
_entity.pdbx_description
1 polymer ?
#
loop_
_entity_poly.entity_id
_entity_poly.type
_entity_poly.pdbx_seq_one_letter_code
_entity_poly.pdbx_strand_id
1 'polypeptide(L)'
;MGKPHHDERHKALPKRAVLVSDERGYALLFTVLTVSVLLLFAGLATDFARLWVAREDLRTAVDAAALAGSLEAQRYVTITVQDGYCETCCDEDNCWCCCVCNPSYSITGTERRLIDQGGWRRGTCCDGFYGIQRRWIEYPSSTGTVALQTLDMNWPRFMRPEAGGAMTSREVNWFQSGPRSPSVQVRASGTMDTTFLKIANIESLATAKCGQAATFYERIEGGYRLGRNPAPADACN
;
A
#
# COMPACT_ATOMS: atom_id res chain seq x y z
N MET A 1 -36.75 -111.21 17.84
CA MET A 1 -36.62 -110.55 16.53
C MET A 1 -37.66 -109.41 16.51
N GLY A 2 -37.39 -108.17 16.89
CA GLY A 2 -36.17 -107.38 16.73
C GLY A 2 -36.27 -106.54 15.45
N LYS A 3 -37.11 -105.49 15.45
CA LYS A 3 -37.03 -104.42 14.43
C LYS A 3 -37.14 -103.03 15.11
N PRO A 4 -36.37 -102.04 14.62
CA PRO A 4 -35.85 -100.96 15.45
C PRO A 4 -36.61 -99.64 15.28
N HIS A 5 -36.56 -98.85 16.35
CA HIS A 5 -36.80 -97.40 16.39
C HIS A 5 -35.73 -96.65 15.58
N HIS A 6 -36.15 -95.65 14.80
CA HIS A 6 -35.38 -94.48 14.33
C HIS A 6 -36.34 -93.66 13.44
N ASP A 7 -36.38 -92.33 13.39
CA ASP A 7 -35.77 -91.23 14.13
C ASP A 7 -36.37 -89.98 13.46
N GLU A 8 -36.95 -89.07 14.22
CA GLU A 8 -37.53 -87.84 13.69
C GLU A 8 -36.43 -86.90 13.18
N ARG A 9 -36.13 -86.94 11.88
CA ARG A 9 -35.27 -85.94 11.26
C ARG A 9 -36.06 -84.69 10.91
N HIS A 10 -36.08 -83.76 11.85
CA HIS A 10 -36.24 -82.34 11.59
C HIS A 10 -35.27 -81.90 10.48
N LYS A 11 -35.80 -81.53 9.32
CA LYS A 11 -35.03 -80.83 8.28
C LYS A 11 -35.71 -79.51 7.94
N ALA A 12 -35.12 -78.47 8.54
CA ALA A 12 -34.93 -77.12 8.04
C ALA A 12 -36.12 -76.46 7.33
N LEU A 13 -36.85 -75.64 8.08
CA LEU A 13 -37.55 -74.49 7.53
C LEU A 13 -36.58 -73.64 6.67
N PRO A 14 -37.04 -73.08 5.55
CA PRO A 14 -36.19 -72.30 4.66
C PRO A 14 -35.59 -71.12 5.43
N LYS A 15 -34.27 -70.98 5.37
CA LYS A 15 -33.61 -69.69 5.61
C LYS A 15 -34.18 -68.72 4.57
N ARG A 16 -35.30 -68.07 4.90
CA ARG A 16 -35.66 -66.79 4.32
C ARG A 16 -34.43 -65.92 4.57
N ALA A 17 -33.63 -65.72 3.52
CA ALA A 17 -32.74 -64.60 3.45
C ALA A 17 -33.64 -63.39 3.71
N VAL A 18 -33.57 -62.88 4.94
CA VAL A 18 -34.15 -61.60 5.26
C VAL A 18 -33.27 -60.62 4.50
N LEU A 19 -33.62 -60.41 3.23
CA LEU A 19 -33.48 -59.12 2.58
C LEU A 19 -34.30 -58.16 3.44
N VAL A 20 -33.71 -57.78 4.57
CA VAL A 20 -34.03 -56.53 5.22
C VAL A 20 -33.72 -55.52 4.12
N SER A 21 -34.77 -54.97 3.53
CA SER A 21 -34.66 -53.76 2.72
C SER A 21 -34.19 -52.67 3.70
N ASP A 22 -32.87 -52.57 3.85
CA ASP A 22 -32.22 -51.87 4.95
C ASP A 22 -32.09 -50.39 4.58
N GLU A 23 -33.19 -49.65 4.76
CA GLU A 23 -33.26 -48.18 4.58
C GLU A 23 -32.17 -47.43 5.37
N ARG A 24 -31.61 -48.08 6.41
CA ARG A 24 -30.49 -47.56 7.22
C ARG A 24 -29.18 -47.47 6.45
N GLY A 25 -28.95 -48.35 5.47
CA GLY A 25 -27.76 -48.32 4.62
C GLY A 25 -27.74 -47.12 3.67
N TYR A 26 -28.92 -46.75 3.15
CA TYR A 26 -29.08 -45.56 2.31
C TYR A 26 -28.83 -44.28 3.11
N ALA A 27 -29.39 -44.16 4.32
CA ALA A 27 -29.15 -43.01 5.19
C ALA A 27 -27.64 -42.79 5.47
N LEU A 28 -26.88 -43.86 5.69
CA LEU A 28 -25.44 -43.79 5.90
C LEU A 28 -24.71 -43.29 4.64
N LEU A 29 -25.01 -43.84 3.47
CA LEU A 29 -24.40 -43.42 2.20
C LEU A 29 -24.68 -41.95 1.89
N PHE A 30 -25.93 -41.50 2.10
CA PHE A 30 -26.30 -40.10 1.91
C PHE A 30 -25.55 -39.18 2.87
N THR A 31 -25.45 -39.56 4.14
CA THR A 31 -24.71 -38.77 5.14
C THR A 31 -23.24 -38.63 4.76
N VAL A 32 -22.58 -39.72 4.36
CA VAL A 32 -21.17 -39.70 3.93
C VAL A 32 -20.98 -38.81 2.70
N LEU A 33 -21.86 -38.93 1.70
CA LEU A 33 -21.81 -38.12 0.49
C LEU A 33 -22.02 -36.63 0.80
N THR A 34 -23.04 -36.29 1.60
CA THR A 34 -23.31 -34.90 2.01
C THR A 34 -22.15 -34.30 2.80
N VAL A 35 -21.61 -35.03 3.79
CA VAL A 35 -20.46 -34.57 4.57
C VAL A 35 -19.24 -34.36 3.69
N SER A 36 -18.98 -35.27 2.75
CA SER A 36 -17.86 -35.14 1.80
C SER A 36 -17.99 -33.88 0.92
N VAL A 37 -19.20 -33.63 0.40
CA VAL A 37 -19.49 -32.42 -0.39
C VAL A 37 -19.33 -31.15 0.46
N LEU A 38 -19.83 -31.15 1.70
CA LEU A 38 -19.68 -30.01 2.62
C LEU A 38 -18.20 -29.73 2.94
N LEU A 39 -17.38 -30.76 3.14
CA LEU A 39 -15.95 -30.61 3.37
C LEU A 39 -15.22 -30.04 2.15
N LEU A 40 -15.59 -30.44 0.93
CA LEU A 40 -15.04 -29.85 -0.30
C LEU A 40 -15.38 -28.36 -0.39
N PHE A 41 -16.64 -27.98 -0.14
CA PHE A 41 -17.02 -26.56 -0.12
C PHE A 41 -16.32 -25.77 0.98
N ALA A 42 -16.16 -26.33 2.17
CA ALA A 42 -15.43 -25.69 3.27
C ALA A 42 -13.95 -25.46 2.89
N GLY A 43 -13.33 -26.42 2.20
CA GLY A 43 -11.97 -26.29 1.67
C GLY A 43 -11.84 -25.16 0.65
N LEU A 44 -12.73 -25.13 -0.35
CA LEU A 44 -12.77 -24.06 -1.35
C LEU A 44 -12.99 -22.68 -0.71
N ALA A 45 -13.94 -22.59 0.24
CA ALA A 45 -14.21 -21.37 0.97
C ALA A 45 -12.97 -20.86 1.74
N THR A 46 -12.14 -21.77 2.26
CA THR A 46 -10.90 -21.43 2.95
C THR A 46 -9.87 -20.79 2.01
N ASP A 47 -9.67 -21.33 0.81
CA ASP A 47 -8.75 -20.74 -0.18
C ASP A 47 -9.23 -19.35 -0.63
N PHE A 48 -10.53 -19.18 -0.87
CA PHE A 48 -11.10 -17.87 -1.20
C PHE A 48 -10.97 -16.86 -0.06
N ALA A 49 -11.20 -17.29 1.18
CA ALA A 49 -11.02 -16.43 2.35
C ALA A 49 -9.56 -15.95 2.48
N ARG A 50 -8.60 -16.86 2.29
CA ARG A 50 -7.17 -16.52 2.29
C ARG A 50 -6.81 -15.54 1.17
N LEU A 51 -7.31 -15.78 -0.05
CA LEU A 51 -7.10 -14.89 -1.18
C LEU A 51 -7.67 -13.50 -0.90
N TRP A 52 -8.90 -13.43 -0.37
CA TRP A 52 -9.56 -12.16 -0.05
C TRP A 52 -8.74 -11.35 0.96
N VAL A 53 -8.31 -11.99 2.04
CA VAL A 53 -7.44 -11.35 3.05
C VAL A 53 -6.13 -10.88 2.40
N ALA A 54 -5.47 -11.74 1.62
CA ALA A 54 -4.21 -11.38 0.97
C ALA A 54 -4.36 -10.21 -0.02
N ARG A 55 -5.52 -10.09 -0.69
CA ARG A 55 -5.84 -8.97 -1.58
C ARG A 55 -6.03 -7.65 -0.84
N GLU A 56 -6.65 -7.69 0.34
CA GLU A 56 -6.87 -6.50 1.15
C GLU A 56 -5.60 -6.05 1.87
N ASP A 57 -4.81 -7.01 2.37
CA ASP A 57 -3.48 -6.76 2.91
C ASP A 57 -2.59 -6.13 1.82
N LEU A 58 -2.61 -6.66 0.58
CA LEU A 58 -1.80 -6.11 -0.52
C LEU A 58 -2.24 -4.68 -0.87
N ARG A 59 -3.55 -4.41 -0.85
CA ARG A 59 -4.09 -3.07 -1.07
C ARG A 59 -3.58 -2.10 0.00
N THR A 60 -3.70 -2.49 1.27
CA THR A 60 -3.21 -1.71 2.41
C THR A 60 -1.70 -1.45 2.29
N ALA A 61 -0.93 -2.44 1.87
CA ALA A 61 0.52 -2.33 1.68
C ALA A 61 0.90 -1.34 0.57
N VAL A 62 0.22 -1.38 -0.60
CA VAL A 62 0.49 -0.42 -1.69
C VAL A 62 0.03 0.99 -1.35
N ASP A 63 -1.08 1.15 -0.64
CA ASP A 63 -1.58 2.46 -0.19
C ASP A 63 -0.64 3.08 0.86
N ALA A 64 -0.18 2.27 1.82
CA ALA A 64 0.82 2.69 2.81
C ALA A 64 2.15 3.07 2.15
N ALA A 65 2.62 2.28 1.18
CA ALA A 65 3.84 2.55 0.43
C ALA A 65 3.75 3.84 -0.42
N ALA A 66 2.63 4.04 -1.11
CA ALA A 66 2.37 5.26 -1.87
C ALA A 66 2.35 6.48 -0.94
N LEU A 67 1.67 6.37 0.21
CA LEU A 67 1.63 7.43 1.21
C LEU A 67 3.03 7.74 1.74
N ALA A 68 3.81 6.73 2.14
CA ALA A 68 5.17 6.92 2.62
C ALA A 68 6.06 7.63 1.58
N GLY A 69 5.98 7.22 0.31
CA GLY A 69 6.67 7.93 -0.77
C GLY A 69 6.19 9.37 -0.94
N SER A 70 4.88 9.64 -0.82
CA SER A 70 4.35 11.00 -0.95
C SER A 70 4.83 11.95 0.15
N LEU A 71 5.15 11.41 1.34
CA LEU A 71 5.65 12.17 2.48
C LEU A 71 7.13 12.57 2.33
N GLU A 72 7.89 11.92 1.45
CA GLU A 72 9.27 12.32 1.11
C GLU A 72 9.33 13.61 0.28
N ALA A 73 8.19 14.09 -0.21
CA ALA A 73 8.08 15.33 -0.97
C ALA A 73 8.69 16.52 -0.20
N GLN A 74 9.63 17.21 -0.84
CA GLN A 74 10.22 18.42 -0.30
C GLN A 74 9.62 19.64 -0.97
N ARG A 75 9.26 20.65 -0.17
CA ARG A 75 8.75 21.93 -0.67
C ARG A 75 9.93 22.86 -0.95
N TYR A 76 9.90 23.47 -2.12
CA TYR A 76 10.85 24.47 -2.57
C TYR A 76 10.16 25.79 -2.79
N VAL A 77 10.91 26.87 -2.55
CA VAL A 77 10.45 28.24 -2.72
C VAL A 77 11.53 29.07 -3.40
N THR A 78 11.08 30.00 -4.24
CA THR A 78 11.83 31.18 -4.62
C THR A 78 11.24 32.36 -3.88
N ILE A 79 12.06 33.08 -3.12
CA ILE A 79 11.63 34.20 -2.28
C ILE A 79 12.40 35.46 -2.67
N THR A 80 11.77 36.62 -2.48
CA THR A 80 12.44 37.91 -2.63
C THR A 80 12.85 38.43 -1.28
N VAL A 81 14.14 38.72 -1.15
CA VAL A 81 14.73 39.25 0.09
C VAL A 81 15.62 40.43 -0.21
N GLN A 82 15.92 41.19 0.83
CA GLN A 82 16.88 42.26 0.82
C GLN A 82 17.85 42.02 1.98
N ASP A 83 19.11 42.28 1.72
CA ASP A 83 20.11 42.43 2.77
C ASP A 83 20.69 43.85 2.70
N GLY A 84 21.49 44.17 3.70
CA GLY A 84 22.27 45.39 3.71
C GLY A 84 23.63 45.12 4.31
N TYR A 85 24.37 46.19 4.49
CA TYR A 85 25.61 46.15 5.24
C TYR A 85 25.79 47.45 6.00
N CYS A 86 26.66 47.38 6.99
CA CYS A 86 26.98 48.51 7.83
C CYS A 86 28.15 49.27 7.19
N GLU A 87 27.93 50.55 6.87
CA GLU A 87 29.02 51.49 6.63
C GLU A 87 29.22 52.37 7.86
N THR A 88 30.46 52.73 8.16
CA THR A 88 30.75 53.63 9.27
C THR A 88 30.43 55.06 8.84
N CYS A 89 29.41 55.66 9.45
CA CYS A 89 29.18 57.09 9.39
C CYS A 89 29.77 57.75 10.62
N CYS A 90 30.38 58.91 10.44
CA CYS A 90 30.92 59.70 11.54
C CYS A 90 30.41 61.14 11.44
N ASP A 91 29.97 61.67 12.58
CA ASP A 91 29.85 63.10 12.83
C ASP A 91 31.09 63.59 13.60
N GLU A 92 31.13 64.88 13.95
CA GLU A 92 32.27 65.53 14.63
C GLU A 92 32.69 64.83 15.95
N ASP A 93 31.74 64.23 16.67
CA ASP A 93 31.99 63.68 18.01
C ASP A 93 31.75 62.16 18.15
N ASN A 94 31.18 61.49 17.15
CA ASN A 94 30.88 60.05 17.25
C ASN A 94 30.76 59.37 15.88
N CYS A 95 31.10 58.08 15.83
CA CYS A 95 30.85 57.22 14.67
C CYS A 95 29.80 56.16 15.03
N TRP A 96 28.87 55.90 14.12
CA TRP A 96 27.89 54.84 14.26
C TRP A 96 27.72 54.06 12.96
N CYS A 97 27.03 52.93 13.07
CA CYS A 97 26.69 52.09 11.94
C CYS A 97 25.56 52.72 11.12
N CYS A 98 25.88 53.25 9.94
CA CYS A 98 24.89 53.59 8.93
C CYS A 98 24.53 52.36 8.14
N CYS A 99 23.24 52.07 8.05
CA CYS A 99 22.78 50.95 7.27
C CYS A 99 22.60 51.32 5.81
N VAL A 100 23.29 50.62 4.92
CA VAL A 100 23.10 50.72 3.47
C VAL A 100 22.39 49.45 3.00
N CYS A 101 21.17 49.60 2.51
CA CYS A 101 20.39 48.49 1.97
C CYS A 101 20.81 48.20 0.53
N ASN A 102 21.12 46.93 0.22
CA ASN A 102 21.28 46.47 -1.14
C ASN A 102 19.92 46.42 -1.86
N PRO A 103 19.87 46.38 -3.20
CA PRO A 103 18.62 46.08 -3.90
C PRO A 103 18.11 44.67 -3.54
N SER A 104 16.79 44.49 -3.53
CA SER A 104 16.19 43.18 -3.29
C SER A 104 16.56 42.19 -4.40
N TYR A 105 16.80 40.93 -4.04
CA TYR A 105 17.11 39.85 -4.98
C TYR A 105 16.35 38.57 -4.62
N SER A 106 16.28 37.65 -5.58
CA SER A 106 15.59 36.37 -5.39
C SER A 106 16.57 35.27 -4.99
N ILE A 107 16.18 34.46 -4.01
CA ILE A 107 16.90 33.23 -3.65
C ILE A 107 15.97 32.03 -3.73
N THR A 108 16.55 30.88 -4.12
CA THR A 108 15.83 29.62 -4.27
C THR A 108 16.40 28.58 -3.33
N GLY A 109 15.52 27.81 -2.69
CA GLY A 109 15.92 26.73 -1.80
C GLY A 109 14.73 26.00 -1.22
N THR A 110 14.98 25.08 -0.30
CA THR A 110 13.91 24.39 0.41
C THR A 110 13.16 25.36 1.31
N GLU A 111 11.83 25.22 1.35
CA GLU A 111 10.95 26.06 2.19
C GLU A 111 11.36 25.95 3.66
N ARG A 112 11.69 24.73 4.11
CA ARG A 112 12.18 24.49 5.47
C ARG A 112 13.42 25.33 5.80
N ARG A 113 14.40 25.38 4.90
CA ARG A 113 15.65 26.12 5.16
C ARG A 113 15.42 27.62 5.08
N LEU A 114 14.76 28.09 4.04
CA LEU A 114 14.61 29.52 3.80
C LEU A 114 13.57 30.13 4.74
N ILE A 115 12.35 29.60 4.75
CA ILE A 115 11.22 30.15 5.52
C ILE A 115 11.24 29.67 6.96
N ASP A 116 11.13 28.36 7.20
CA ASP A 116 10.87 27.84 8.55
C ASP A 116 12.06 28.06 9.50
N GLN A 117 13.28 27.94 8.97
CA GLN A 117 14.52 28.15 9.73
C GLN A 117 15.06 29.59 9.59
N GLY A 118 14.39 30.45 8.81
CA GLY A 118 14.84 31.83 8.59
C GLY A 118 16.19 31.93 7.87
N GLY A 119 16.62 30.89 7.13
CA GLY A 119 17.92 30.83 6.47
C GLY A 119 18.13 31.85 5.33
N TRP A 120 17.13 32.68 5.05
CA TRP A 120 17.26 33.85 4.20
C TRP A 120 17.88 35.06 4.91
N ARG A 121 17.80 35.11 6.25
CA ARG A 121 18.38 36.20 7.05
C ARG A 121 19.88 36.08 7.08
N ARG A 122 20.56 37.20 6.88
CA ARG A 122 22.03 37.29 6.96
C ARG A 122 22.50 37.96 8.25
N GLY A 123 21.56 38.44 9.08
CA GLY A 123 21.86 39.22 10.28
C GLY A 123 22.33 40.63 9.94
N THR A 124 21.91 41.15 8.80
CA THR A 124 22.30 42.50 8.35
C THR A 124 21.28 43.54 8.79
N CYS A 125 21.66 44.81 8.69
CA CYS A 125 20.84 45.91 9.15
C CYS A 125 19.62 46.22 8.23
N CYS A 126 19.55 45.64 7.02
CA CYS A 126 18.39 45.74 6.11
C CYS A 126 17.80 44.37 5.74
N ASP A 127 17.85 43.37 6.62
CA ASP A 127 17.23 42.07 6.35
C ASP A 127 15.70 42.22 6.17
N GLY A 128 15.25 42.20 4.91
CA GLY A 128 13.85 42.36 4.52
C GLY A 128 13.31 41.14 3.78
N PHE A 129 12.13 40.65 4.15
CA PHE A 129 11.41 39.60 3.43
C PHE A 129 10.23 40.19 2.66
N TYR A 130 10.30 40.11 1.33
CA TYR A 130 9.32 40.72 0.43
C TYR A 130 8.27 39.73 -0.09
N GLY A 131 8.42 38.44 0.20
CA GLY A 131 7.43 37.42 -0.11
C GLY A 131 7.98 36.23 -0.89
N ILE A 132 7.08 35.28 -1.16
CA ILE A 132 7.35 34.08 -1.94
C ILE A 132 6.96 34.38 -3.38
N GLN A 133 7.92 34.33 -4.30
CA GLN A 133 7.66 34.46 -5.75
C GLN A 133 7.09 33.18 -6.34
N ARG A 134 7.66 32.03 -5.97
CA ARG A 134 7.26 30.72 -6.49
C ARG A 134 7.33 29.67 -5.40
N ARG A 135 6.37 28.75 -5.36
CA ARG A 135 6.40 27.54 -4.51
C ARG A 135 6.12 26.30 -5.34
N TRP A 136 6.91 25.24 -5.17
CA TRP A 136 6.72 23.95 -5.83
C TRP A 136 7.18 22.79 -4.93
N ILE A 137 6.99 21.57 -5.42
CA ILE A 137 7.42 20.34 -4.74
C ILE A 137 8.35 19.56 -5.65
N GLU A 138 9.35 18.93 -5.05
CA GLU A 138 10.18 17.92 -5.70
C GLU A 138 10.22 16.65 -4.86
N TYR A 139 10.27 15.51 -5.53
CA TYR A 139 10.47 14.22 -4.90
C TYR A 139 11.96 13.87 -4.97
N PRO A 140 12.64 13.63 -3.83
CA PRO A 140 14.02 13.20 -3.82
C PRO A 140 14.16 11.81 -4.45
N SER A 141 15.38 11.44 -4.87
CA SER A 141 15.67 10.10 -5.40
C SER A 141 15.42 8.97 -4.40
N SER A 142 15.38 9.27 -3.09
CA SER A 142 15.04 8.32 -2.02
C SER A 142 13.56 7.89 -2.03
N THR A 143 12.67 8.65 -2.68
CA THR A 143 11.22 8.42 -2.68
C THR A 143 10.85 6.99 -3.05
N GLY A 144 11.45 6.46 -4.13
CA GLY A 144 11.23 5.09 -4.57
C GLY A 144 11.68 4.06 -3.54
N THR A 145 12.85 4.26 -2.93
CA THR A 145 13.40 3.37 -1.91
C THR A 145 12.52 3.33 -0.67
N VAL A 146 12.05 4.49 -0.18
CA VAL A 146 11.18 4.56 1.01
C VAL A 146 9.83 3.88 0.76
N ALA A 147 9.23 4.11 -0.41
CA ALA A 147 8.00 3.45 -0.80
C ALA A 147 8.19 1.91 -0.90
N LEU A 148 9.26 1.45 -1.55
CA LEU A 148 9.55 0.02 -1.69
C LEU A 148 9.84 -0.66 -0.34
N GLN A 149 10.62 -0.02 0.53
CA GLN A 149 10.87 -0.55 1.88
C GLN A 149 9.57 -0.65 2.69
N THR A 150 8.69 0.35 2.58
CA THR A 150 7.38 0.32 3.24
C THR A 150 6.51 -0.80 2.69
N LEU A 151 6.51 -1.02 1.37
CA LEU A 151 5.80 -2.13 0.73
C LEU A 151 6.32 -3.49 1.25
N ASP A 152 7.63 -3.66 1.33
CA ASP A 152 8.26 -4.91 1.77
C ASP A 152 7.93 -5.23 3.24
N MET A 153 7.94 -4.23 4.11
CA MET A 153 7.56 -4.40 5.52
C MET A 153 6.10 -4.83 5.68
N ASN A 154 5.22 -4.32 4.81
CA ASN A 154 3.79 -4.60 4.82
C ASN A 154 3.38 -5.74 3.88
N TRP A 155 4.34 -6.52 3.35
CA TRP A 155 4.01 -7.56 2.38
C TRP A 155 3.09 -8.63 2.98
N PRO A 156 1.96 -8.97 2.30
CA PRO A 156 0.94 -9.86 2.84
C PRO A 156 1.51 -11.22 3.24
N ARG A 157 1.15 -11.69 4.45
CA ARG A 157 1.68 -12.94 5.00
C ARG A 157 1.51 -14.15 4.08
N PHE A 158 0.38 -14.24 3.38
CA PHE A 158 0.07 -15.37 2.50
C PHE A 158 0.76 -15.29 1.13
N MET A 159 1.36 -14.15 0.80
CA MET A 159 2.16 -13.95 -0.43
C MET A 159 3.66 -14.06 -0.16
N ARG A 160 4.07 -14.40 1.07
CA ARG A 160 5.47 -14.61 1.39
C ARG A 160 5.92 -16.02 1.02
N PRO A 161 7.20 -16.22 0.66
CA PRO A 161 7.75 -17.54 0.35
C PRO A 161 7.51 -18.59 1.45
N GLU A 162 7.56 -18.18 2.72
CA GLU A 162 7.36 -19.09 3.86
C GLU A 162 5.92 -19.63 3.94
N ALA A 163 4.95 -18.94 3.33
CA ALA A 163 3.56 -19.36 3.25
C ALA A 163 3.19 -19.99 1.89
N GLY A 164 4.17 -20.24 1.02
CA GLY A 164 3.97 -20.73 -0.35
C GLY A 164 3.53 -19.66 -1.34
N GLY A 165 3.70 -18.37 -1.01
CA GLY A 165 3.44 -17.28 -1.95
C GLY A 165 4.72 -16.73 -2.58
N ALA A 166 4.58 -15.85 -3.55
CA ALA A 166 5.73 -15.13 -4.11
C ALA A 166 5.35 -13.70 -4.51
N MET A 167 6.33 -12.80 -4.47
CA MET A 167 6.23 -11.49 -5.08
C MET A 167 6.57 -11.60 -6.57
N THR A 168 5.66 -11.18 -7.45
CA THR A 168 5.85 -11.23 -8.90
C THR A 168 6.27 -9.90 -9.49
N SER A 169 5.75 -8.78 -8.97
CA SER A 169 6.19 -7.45 -9.39
C SER A 169 6.02 -6.41 -8.29
N ARG A 170 6.88 -5.40 -8.34
CA ARG A 170 6.75 -4.15 -7.58
C ARG A 170 7.31 -3.02 -8.43
N GLU A 171 6.57 -1.92 -8.50
CA GLU A 171 6.91 -0.75 -9.29
C GLU A 171 6.49 0.49 -8.52
N VAL A 172 7.36 1.50 -8.51
CA VAL A 172 7.07 2.81 -7.91
C VAL A 172 7.33 3.87 -8.96
N ASN A 173 6.31 4.69 -9.20
CA ASN A 173 6.36 5.83 -10.10
C ASN A 173 6.02 7.10 -9.30
N TRP A 174 6.79 8.17 -9.47
CA TRP A 174 6.46 9.47 -8.88
C TRP A 174 6.38 10.53 -9.97
N PHE A 175 5.35 11.36 -9.88
CA PHE A 175 5.00 12.33 -10.91
C PHE A 175 5.28 13.74 -10.40
N GLN A 176 6.35 14.36 -10.89
CA GLN A 176 6.71 15.75 -10.57
C GLN A 176 5.98 16.78 -11.45
N SER A 177 5.49 16.36 -12.61
CA SER A 177 4.75 17.22 -13.54
C SER A 177 3.65 16.43 -14.28
N GLY A 178 2.75 17.17 -14.94
CA GLY A 178 1.66 16.58 -15.72
C GLY A 178 0.39 16.30 -14.91
N PRO A 179 -0.61 15.63 -15.51
CA PRO A 179 -1.96 15.49 -14.94
C PRO A 179 -1.99 14.60 -13.69
N ARG A 180 -1.02 13.69 -13.53
CA ARG A 180 -0.90 12.81 -12.35
C ARG A 180 -0.05 13.43 -11.25
N SER A 181 0.45 14.64 -11.42
CA SER A 181 1.33 15.30 -10.46
C SER A 181 0.57 16.23 -9.51
N PRO A 182 1.10 16.45 -8.29
CA PRO A 182 2.16 15.71 -7.62
C PRO A 182 1.62 14.46 -6.93
N SER A 183 2.14 13.29 -7.28
CA SER A 183 1.78 12.05 -6.59
C SER A 183 2.85 10.98 -6.69
N VAL A 184 2.75 10.01 -5.79
CA VAL A 184 3.50 8.75 -5.83
C VAL A 184 2.51 7.62 -6.03
N GLN A 185 2.83 6.75 -6.99
CA GLN A 185 2.09 5.55 -7.32
C GLN A 185 2.94 4.32 -6.99
N VAL A 186 2.30 3.31 -6.41
CA VAL A 186 2.91 2.01 -6.16
C VAL A 186 2.02 0.93 -6.77
N ARG A 187 2.61 0.07 -7.60
CA ARG A 187 1.96 -1.13 -8.15
C ARG A 187 2.69 -2.35 -7.62
N ALA A 188 1.94 -3.34 -7.17
CA ALA A 188 2.51 -4.59 -6.69
C ALA A 188 1.64 -5.77 -7.10
N SER A 189 2.28 -6.90 -7.36
CA SER A 189 1.60 -8.17 -7.61
C SER A 189 2.30 -9.31 -6.90
N GLY A 190 1.52 -10.29 -6.49
CA GLY A 190 2.01 -11.52 -5.88
C GLY A 190 1.09 -12.70 -6.14
N THR A 191 1.64 -13.88 -5.86
CA THR A 191 0.95 -15.16 -5.90
C THR A 191 0.81 -15.75 -4.50
N MET A 192 -0.22 -16.56 -4.32
CA MET A 192 -0.46 -17.35 -3.11
C MET A 192 -0.78 -18.78 -3.53
N ASP A 193 -0.10 -19.75 -2.91
CA ASP A 193 -0.43 -21.16 -3.05
C ASP A 193 -1.83 -21.48 -2.55
N THR A 194 -2.54 -22.32 -3.31
CA THR A 194 -3.83 -22.86 -2.88
C THR A 194 -3.64 -24.16 -2.12
N THR A 195 -4.62 -24.54 -1.31
CA THR A 195 -4.60 -25.82 -0.57
C THR A 195 -5.58 -26.82 -1.15
N PHE A 196 -6.84 -26.41 -1.32
CA PHE A 196 -7.91 -27.28 -1.79
C PHE A 196 -8.12 -27.16 -3.30
N LEU A 197 -7.88 -25.99 -3.89
CA LEU A 197 -7.91 -25.81 -5.34
C LEU A 197 -6.82 -26.60 -6.09
N LYS A 198 -5.79 -27.09 -5.40
CA LYS A 198 -4.81 -28.05 -5.95
C LYS A 198 -5.49 -29.34 -6.47
N ILE A 199 -6.60 -29.77 -5.88
CA ILE A 199 -7.40 -30.92 -6.34
C ILE A 199 -7.95 -30.67 -7.75
N ALA A 200 -8.23 -29.40 -8.09
CA ALA A 200 -8.66 -28.95 -9.40
C ALA A 200 -7.49 -28.51 -10.30
N ASN A 201 -6.25 -28.88 -9.98
CA ASN A 201 -5.03 -28.51 -10.70
C ASN A 201 -4.76 -26.98 -10.78
N ILE A 202 -5.22 -26.22 -9.79
CA ILE A 202 -4.94 -24.78 -9.65
C ILE A 202 -3.95 -24.61 -8.50
N GLU A 203 -2.66 -24.49 -8.81
CA GLU A 203 -1.60 -24.48 -7.80
C GLU A 203 -1.50 -23.17 -7.02
N SER A 204 -1.71 -22.04 -7.70
CA SER A 204 -1.59 -20.71 -7.10
C SER A 204 -2.62 -19.73 -7.68
N LEU A 205 -2.88 -18.67 -6.92
CA LEU A 205 -3.73 -17.55 -7.30
C LEU A 205 -2.90 -16.27 -7.31
N ALA A 206 -2.97 -15.51 -8.41
CA ALA A 206 -2.30 -14.23 -8.54
C ALA A 206 -3.25 -13.07 -8.25
N THR A 207 -2.72 -11.98 -7.71
CA THR A 207 -3.42 -10.70 -7.63
C THR A 207 -2.45 -9.54 -7.77
N ALA A 208 -2.92 -8.47 -8.38
CA ALA A 208 -2.23 -7.20 -8.46
C ALA A 208 -3.06 -6.11 -7.79
N LYS A 209 -2.39 -5.12 -7.20
CA LYS A 209 -2.99 -3.91 -6.64
C LYS A 209 -2.16 -2.69 -7.00
N CYS A 210 -2.82 -1.55 -7.01
CA CYS A 210 -2.21 -0.25 -7.22
C CYS A 210 -2.72 0.70 -6.14
N GLY A 211 -1.81 1.50 -5.59
CA GLY A 211 -2.08 2.59 -4.67
C GLY A 211 -1.48 3.88 -5.21
N GLN A 212 -2.12 5.02 -4.95
CA GLN A 212 -1.64 6.34 -5.31
C GLN A 212 -1.88 7.32 -4.17
N ALA A 213 -0.88 8.11 -3.82
CA ALA A 213 -0.98 9.16 -2.82
C ALA A 213 -0.51 10.50 -3.39
N ALA A 214 -1.31 11.54 -3.16
CA ALA A 214 -1.06 12.89 -3.64
C ALA A 214 -0.37 13.74 -2.58
N THR A 215 0.46 14.69 -2.99
CA THR A 215 1.03 15.69 -2.09
C THR A 215 0.39 17.05 -2.31
N PHE A 216 -0.28 17.59 -1.30
CA PHE A 216 -0.95 18.87 -1.41
C PHE A 216 -0.09 20.03 -0.91
N TYR A 217 -0.06 21.12 -1.68
CA TYR A 217 0.58 22.38 -1.35
C TYR A 217 -0.16 23.58 -1.96
N GLU A 218 0.08 24.75 -1.39
CA GLU A 218 -0.41 26.01 -1.94
C GLU A 218 0.51 26.46 -3.08
N ARG A 219 -0.04 26.59 -4.29
CA ARG A 219 0.69 27.05 -5.46
C ARG A 219 0.81 28.57 -5.43
N ILE A 220 2.05 29.05 -5.48
CA ILE A 220 2.39 30.46 -5.58
C ILE A 220 3.21 30.64 -6.85
N GLU A 221 2.84 31.59 -7.69
CA GLU A 221 3.56 31.95 -8.91
C GLU A 221 3.53 33.47 -9.11
N GLY A 222 4.68 34.06 -9.43
CA GLY A 222 4.81 35.51 -9.60
C GLY A 222 4.44 36.33 -8.37
N GLY A 223 4.49 35.76 -7.16
CA GLY A 223 4.04 36.42 -5.92
C GLY A 223 2.54 36.29 -5.63
N TYR A 224 1.76 35.71 -6.54
CA TYR A 224 0.32 35.54 -6.38
C TYR A 224 -0.03 34.14 -5.87
N ARG A 225 -0.95 34.08 -4.91
CA ARG A 225 -1.50 32.82 -4.41
C ARG A 225 -2.53 32.31 -5.41
N LEU A 226 -2.24 31.17 -6.03
CA LEU A 226 -3.12 30.53 -7.01
C LEU A 226 -4.06 29.49 -6.38
N GLY A 227 -4.02 29.32 -5.06
CA GLY A 227 -4.77 28.32 -4.32
C GLY A 227 -3.99 27.01 -4.15
N ARG A 228 -4.67 25.92 -3.77
CA ARG A 228 -4.05 24.60 -3.65
C ARG A 228 -3.88 23.95 -5.02
N ASN A 229 -2.85 23.12 -5.17
CA ASN A 229 -2.74 22.27 -6.35
C ASN A 229 -3.97 21.36 -6.47
N PRO A 230 -4.43 21.07 -7.71
CA PRO A 230 -5.54 20.16 -7.92
C PRO A 230 -5.18 18.74 -7.49
N ALA A 231 -6.20 17.92 -7.22
CA ALA A 231 -6.00 16.49 -7.07
C ALA A 231 -5.44 15.89 -8.37
N PRO A 232 -4.44 15.00 -8.29
CA PRO A 232 -3.86 14.36 -9.45
C PRO A 232 -4.87 13.41 -10.10
N ALA A 233 -4.79 13.28 -11.42
CA ALA A 233 -5.51 12.25 -12.15
C ALA A 233 -5.11 10.85 -11.66
N ASP A 234 -6.08 9.94 -11.69
CA ASP A 234 -5.89 8.55 -11.27
C ASP A 234 -4.87 7.83 -12.18
N ALA A 235 -3.79 7.37 -11.57
CA ALA A 235 -2.73 6.62 -12.22
C ALA A 235 -2.98 5.09 -12.16
N CYS A 236 -3.89 4.63 -11.30
CA CYS A 236 -4.17 3.23 -11.04
C CYS A 236 -5.21 2.60 -11.98
N ASN A 237 -5.77 3.38 -12.90
CA ASN A 237 -6.56 2.88 -14.03
C ASN A 237 -5.72 2.16 -15.09
#